data_AF-A0A645F0I2-F1
#
_entry.id   AF-A0A645F0I2-F1
#
_cell.length_a   1.000
_cell.length_b   1.000
_cell.length_c   1.000
_cell.angle_alpha   90.00
_cell.angle_beta   90.00
_cell.angle_gamma   90.00
#
_symmetry.space_group_name_H-M   'P 1'
#
loop_
_entity.id
_entity.type
_entity.pdbx_description
1 polymer ?
#
loop_
_entity_poly.entity_id
_entity_poly.type
_entity_poly.pdbx_seq_one_letter_code
_entity_poly.pdbx_strand_id
1 'polypeptide(L)'
;MEAYRRLSDAGNLRARTRLAWMLEAGRGVRRDLAQAADLFESAAQGGDAEAQYALSVMLRTGAGRPMDEAAAQRWLMRAAEGGYPEAVAVLRDRMPR
;
A
#
# COMPACT_ATOMS: atom_id res chain seq x y z
N MET A 1 8.58 12.85 24.92
CA MET A 1 7.22 12.95 24.32
C MET A 1 7.20 12.65 22.81
N GLU A 2 8.32 12.31 22.15
CA GLU A 2 8.35 12.06 20.70
C GLU A 2 7.82 10.68 20.27
N ALA A 3 7.90 9.67 21.14
CA ALA A 3 7.38 8.33 20.84
C ALA A 3 5.86 8.31 20.61
N TYR A 4 5.11 9.17 21.30
CA TYR A 4 3.65 9.23 21.18
C TYR A 4 3.21 9.83 19.83
N ARG A 5 3.98 10.79 19.29
CA ARG A 5 3.74 11.36 17.95
C ARG A 5 3.97 10.32 16.85
N ARG A 6 5.09 9.59 16.90
CA ARG A 6 5.38 8.50 15.94
C ARG A 6 4.34 7.37 15.99
N LEU A 7 3.87 7.00 17.18
CA LEU A 7 2.80 6.02 17.33
C LEU A 7 1.45 6.54 16.79
N SER A 8 1.19 7.83 16.98
CA SER A 8 -0.01 8.48 16.43
C SER A 8 0.03 8.52 14.90
N ASP A 9 1.19 8.83 14.31
CA ASP A 9 1.40 8.81 12.87
C ASP A 9 1.25 7.38 12.32
N ALA A 10 1.94 6.39 12.90
CA ALA A 10 1.80 4.98 12.48
C ALA A 10 0.36 4.45 12.64
N GLY A 11 -0.34 4.84 13.71
CA GLY A 11 -1.75 4.52 13.91
C GLY A 11 -2.65 5.17 12.86
N ASN A 12 -2.33 6.41 12.45
CA ASN A 12 -3.04 7.12 11.39
C ASN A 12 -2.80 6.46 10.01
N LEU A 13 -1.56 6.06 9.71
CA LEU A 13 -1.22 5.34 8.48
C LEU A 13 -1.99 4.03 8.37
N ARG A 14 -1.98 3.19 9.42
CA ARG A 14 -2.74 1.94 9.44
C ARG A 14 -4.25 2.16 9.30
N ALA A 15 -4.80 3.21 9.92
CA ALA A 15 -6.21 3.55 9.77
C ALA A 15 -6.54 3.94 8.32
N ARG A 16 -5.67 4.70 7.64
CA ARG A 16 -5.78 5.04 6.22
C ARG A 16 -5.71 3.81 5.32
N THR A 17 -4.76 2.90 5.56
CA THR A 17 -4.63 1.62 4.85
C THR A 17 -5.92 0.80 4.99
N ARG A 18 -6.48 0.73 6.21
CA ARG A 18 -7.73 0.00 6.46
C ARG A 18 -8.92 0.62 5.73
N LEU A 19 -9.03 1.95 5.74
CA LEU A 19 -10.09 2.66 5.02
C LEU A 19 -9.98 2.44 3.51
N ALA A 20 -8.75 2.48 2.96
CA ALA A 20 -8.50 2.18 1.56
C ALA A 20 -8.97 0.78 1.17
N TRP A 21 -8.70 -0.23 2.00
CA TRP A 21 -9.23 -1.59 1.81
C TRP A 21 -10.77 -1.65 1.84
N MET A 22 -11.42 -0.87 2.70
CA MET A 22 -12.89 -0.83 2.74
C MET A 22 -13.47 -0.19 1.47
N LEU A 23 -12.82 0.86 0.95
CA LEU A 23 -13.18 1.52 -0.30
C LEU A 23 -12.90 0.65 -1.53
N GLU A 24 -11.86 -0.17 -1.50
CA GLU A 24 -11.55 -1.14 -2.56
C GLU A 24 -12.59 -2.27 -2.60
N ALA A 25 -12.85 -2.89 -1.45
CA ALA A 25 -13.81 -3.98 -1.34
C ALA A 25 -15.28 -3.54 -1.39
N GLY A 26 -15.57 -2.25 -1.24
CA GLY A 26 -16.93 -1.71 -1.12
C GLY A 26 -17.69 -2.23 0.11
N ARG A 27 -16.99 -2.66 1.16
CA ARG A 27 -17.60 -3.24 2.37
C ARG A 27 -18.00 -2.13 3.34
N GLY A 28 -19.28 -1.77 3.35
CA GLY A 28 -19.84 -0.77 4.27
C GLY A 28 -19.63 0.69 3.84
N VAL A 29 -18.94 0.92 2.73
CA VAL A 29 -18.78 2.23 2.06
C VAL A 29 -18.95 2.05 0.55
N ARG A 30 -19.30 3.13 -0.17
CA ARG A 30 -19.36 3.10 -1.64
C ARG A 30 -17.97 2.77 -2.18
N ARG A 31 -17.89 1.78 -3.07
CA ARG A 31 -16.63 1.39 -3.70
C ARG A 31 -16.04 2.59 -4.47
N ASP A 32 -14.84 2.99 -4.10
CA ASP A 32 -14.11 4.09 -4.72
C ASP A 32 -12.62 3.74 -4.79
N LEU A 33 -12.23 3.19 -5.94
CA LEU A 33 -10.87 2.74 -6.16
C LEU A 33 -9.89 3.92 -6.30
N ALA A 34 -10.36 5.08 -6.79
CA ALA A 34 -9.51 6.26 -6.92
C ALA A 34 -9.15 6.80 -5.53
N GLN A 35 -10.15 6.93 -4.66
CA GLN A 35 -9.92 7.34 -3.28
C GLN A 35 -9.11 6.30 -2.48
N ALA A 36 -9.34 5.01 -2.72
CA ALA A 36 -8.51 3.95 -2.12
C ALA A 36 -7.03 4.10 -2.53
N ALA A 37 -6.76 4.35 -3.81
CA ALA A 37 -5.40 4.55 -4.31
C ALA A 37 -4.71 5.75 -3.66
N ASP A 38 -5.42 6.88 -3.50
CA ASP A 38 -4.88 8.08 -2.86
C ASP A 38 -4.56 7.85 -1.37
N LEU A 39 -5.41 7.10 -0.66
CA LEU A 39 -5.18 6.74 0.74
C LEU A 39 -4.00 5.79 0.90
N PHE A 40 -3.88 4.77 0.04
CA PHE A 40 -2.71 3.90 0.03
C PHE A 40 -1.44 4.67 -0.32
N GLU A 41 -1.48 5.60 -1.28
CA GLU A 41 -0.34 6.45 -1.62
C GLU A 41 0.11 7.31 -0.44
N SER A 42 -0.83 7.97 0.23
CA SER A 42 -0.51 8.75 1.42
C SER A 42 0.07 7.90 2.55
N ALA A 43 -0.46 6.71 2.79
CA ALA A 43 0.07 5.80 3.81
C ALA A 43 1.45 5.24 3.43
N ALA A 44 1.63 4.89 2.15
CA ALA A 44 2.87 4.38 1.59
C ALA A 44 4.01 5.41 1.65
N GLN A 45 3.70 6.68 1.39
CA GLN A 45 4.63 7.80 1.58
C GLN A 45 5.04 7.99 3.04
N GLY A 46 4.15 7.69 3.99
CA GLY A 46 4.45 7.69 5.42
C GLY A 46 5.29 6.50 5.90
N GLY A 47 5.64 5.56 5.01
CA GLY A 47 6.45 4.39 5.34
C GLY A 47 5.65 3.15 5.76
N ASP A 48 4.34 3.13 5.56
CA ASP A 48 3.52 1.94 5.82
C ASP A 48 3.76 0.89 4.72
N ALA A 49 4.42 -0.22 5.10
CA ALA A 49 4.82 -1.26 4.16
C ALA A 49 3.63 -2.06 3.60
N GLU A 50 2.53 -2.18 4.36
CA GLU A 50 1.29 -2.80 3.88
C GLU A 50 0.66 -1.93 2.78
N ALA A 51 0.60 -0.62 2.99
CA ALA A 51 0.10 0.33 1.99
C ALA A 51 0.97 0.37 0.73
N GLN A 52 2.30 0.30 0.87
CA GLN A 52 3.23 0.21 -0.26
C GLN A 52 2.95 -1.04 -1.10
N TYR A 53 2.75 -2.19 -0.46
CA TYR A 53 2.37 -3.42 -1.16
C TYR A 53 1.00 -3.30 -1.84
N ALA A 54 -0.02 -2.82 -1.14
CA ALA A 54 -1.37 -2.67 -1.69
C ALA A 54 -1.39 -1.72 -2.91
N LEU A 55 -0.70 -0.58 -2.82
CA LEU A 55 -0.56 0.36 -3.93
C LEU A 55 0.15 -0.29 -5.13
N SER A 56 1.17 -1.12 -4.89
CA SER A 56 1.84 -1.86 -5.96
C SER A 56 0.88 -2.79 -6.71
N VAL A 57 -0.03 -3.45 -5.99
CA VAL A 57 -1.03 -4.33 -6.60
C VAL A 57 -2.03 -3.52 -7.42
N MET A 58 -2.53 -2.40 -6.89
CA MET A 58 -3.48 -1.53 -7.60
C MET A 58 -2.88 -0.96 -8.89
N LEU A 59 -1.63 -0.52 -8.86
CA LEU A 59 -0.94 0.00 -10.04
C LEU A 59 -0.64 -1.10 -11.08
N ARG A 60 -0.51 -2.37 -10.68
CA ARG A 60 -0.39 -3.50 -11.61
C ARG A 60 -1.71 -3.89 -12.26
N THR A 61 -2.81 -3.75 -11.54
CA THR A 61 -4.14 -4.13 -12.04
C THR A 61 -4.85 -2.97 -12.74
N GLY A 62 -4.36 -1.74 -12.59
CA GLY A 62 -5.05 -0.53 -13.07
C GLY A 62 -6.31 -0.21 -12.27
N ALA A 63 -6.37 -0.65 -11.00
CA ALA A 63 -7.53 -0.41 -10.14
C ALA A 63 -7.50 1.04 -9.63
N GLY A 64 -8.48 1.86 -10.01
CA GLY A 64 -8.63 3.24 -9.53
C GLY A 64 -7.63 4.26 -10.09
N ARG A 65 -6.54 3.80 -10.70
CA ARG A 65 -5.56 4.60 -11.44
C ARG A 65 -5.10 3.85 -12.69
N PRO A 66 -4.54 4.54 -13.70
CA PRO A 66 -3.91 3.90 -14.84
C PRO A 66 -2.86 2.88 -14.39
N MET A 67 -2.76 1.78 -15.12
CA MET A 67 -1.74 0.77 -14.87
C MET A 67 -0.35 1.39 -15.05
N ASP A 68 0.51 1.24 -14.05
CA ASP A 68 1.90 1.67 -14.08
C ASP A 68 2.75 0.60 -13.40
N GLU A 69 3.27 -0.32 -14.22
CA GLU A 69 4.07 -1.43 -13.74
C GLU A 69 5.41 -0.98 -13.16
N ALA A 70 5.98 0.11 -13.67
CA ALA A 70 7.23 0.66 -13.17
C ALA A 70 7.03 1.27 -11.76
N ALA A 71 5.95 2.04 -11.56
CA ALA A 71 5.58 2.54 -10.25
C ALA A 71 5.24 1.39 -9.28
N ALA A 72 4.51 0.38 -9.75
CA ALA A 72 4.22 -0.78 -8.93
C ALA A 72 5.47 -1.50 -8.45
N GLN A 73 6.44 -1.77 -9.33
CA GLN A 73 7.71 -2.38 -8.93
C GLN A 73 8.45 -1.53 -7.90
N ARG A 74 8.49 -0.21 -8.07
CA ARG A 74 9.12 0.70 -7.10
C ARG A 74 8.49 0.58 -5.71
N TRP A 75 7.17 0.58 -5.63
CA TRP A 75 6.46 0.43 -4.36
C TRP A 75 6.60 -0.96 -3.74
N LEU A 76 6.58 -2.01 -4.57
CA LEU A 76 6.82 -3.39 -4.14
C LEU A 76 8.22 -3.57 -3.55
N MET A 77 9.25 -2.99 -4.18
CA MET A 77 10.62 -2.99 -3.64
C MET A 77 10.69 -2.29 -2.29
N ARG A 78 10.08 -1.11 -2.16
CA ARG A 78 10.03 -0.39 -0.87
C ARG A 78 9.33 -1.20 0.23
N ALA A 79 8.22 -1.86 -0.09
CA ALA A 79 7.52 -2.71 0.85
C ALA A 79 8.41 -3.89 1.32
N ALA A 80 9.17 -4.49 0.40
CA ALA A 80 10.12 -5.55 0.71
C ALA A 80 11.31 -5.04 1.55
N GLU A 81 11.85 -3.86 1.24
CA GLU A 81 12.88 -3.19 2.05
C GLU A 81 12.36 -2.87 3.46
N GLY A 82 11.09 -2.51 3.59
CA GLY A 82 10.38 -2.34 4.86
C GLY A 82 10.10 -3.66 5.60
N GLY A 83 10.50 -4.81 5.04
CA GLY A 83 10.33 -6.13 5.66
C GLY A 83 8.94 -6.72 5.52
N TYR A 84 8.11 -6.25 4.57
CA TYR A 84 6.78 -6.80 4.35
C TYR A 84 6.88 -8.21 3.71
N PRO A 85 6.42 -9.28 4.39
CA PRO A 85 6.70 -10.65 3.99
C PRO A 85 6.15 -10.99 2.61
N GLU A 86 4.93 -10.55 2.28
CA GLU A 86 4.33 -10.79 0.97
C GLU A 86 5.09 -10.07 -0.14
N ALA A 87 5.59 -8.85 0.10
CA ALA A 87 6.40 -8.14 -0.89
C ALA A 87 7.73 -8.86 -1.17
N VAL A 88 8.41 -9.30 -0.10
CA VAL A 88 9.64 -10.11 -0.21
C VAL A 88 9.36 -11.43 -0.94
N ALA A 89 8.25 -12.09 -0.63
CA ALA A 89 7.86 -13.34 -1.28
C ALA A 89 7.61 -13.14 -2.78
N VAL A 90 6.89 -12.08 -3.17
CA VAL A 90 6.63 -11.78 -4.59
C VAL A 90 7.91 -11.45 -5.36
N LEU A 91 8.85 -10.71 -4.76
CA LEU A 91 10.14 -10.44 -5.41
C LEU A 91 11.01 -11.69 -5.54
N ARG A 92 11.02 -12.53 -4.49
CA ARG A 92 11.76 -13.79 -4.49
C ARG A 92 11.22 -14.79 -5.51
N ASP A 93 9.90 -14.90 -5.65
CA ASP A 93 9.24 -15.75 -6.65
C ASP A 93 9.55 -15.30 -8.09
N ARG A 94 9.72 -13.99 -8.29
CA ARG A 94 10.08 -13.41 -9.59
C ARG A 94 11.56 -13.53 -9.98
N MET A 95 12.42 -14.00 -9.08
CA MET A 95 13.84 -14.26 -9.37
C MET A 95 14.08 -15.77 -9.45
N PRO A 96 13.87 -16.42 -10.62
CA PRO A 96 14.32 -17.78 -10.80
C PRO A 96 15.84 -17.84 -10.63
N ARG A 97 16.31 -18.87 -9.91
CA ARG A 97 17.73 -19.17 -9.69
C ARG A 97 18.46 -19.48 -11.00
#